data_AF-A0A510K498-F1
#
_entry.id   AF-A0A510K498-F1
#
_cell.length_a   1.000
_cell.length_b   1.000
_cell.length_c   1.000
_cell.angle_alpha   90.00
_cell.angle_beta   90.00
_cell.angle_gamma   90.00
#
_symmetry.space_group_name_H-M   'P 1'
#
loop_
_entity.id
_entity.type
_entity.pdbx_description
1 polymer ?
#
loop_
_entity_poly.entity_id
_entity_poly.type
_entity_poly.pdbx_seq_one_letter_code
_entity_poly.pdbx_strand_id
1 'polypeptide(L)'
;MKINENKFMSKAKGFLVLVLFTVIYFFFQKTIYPALAFLFWLIFTMRIEEIIFNALEFLNLSKGTISIIDIVITGIALLTVLMFVFYLGYLCSKFLKKINKTLLGSVMMAILIYFLYKVFTETDESTAMFAPTAREIHIFCTTSHIFYTVGVFFSDKVKKVLDRIKSKRKK
;
A
#
# COMPACT_ATOMS: atom_id res chain seq x y z
N MET A 1 -15.69 -12.58 -44.52
CA MET A 1 -15.09 -11.73 -43.48
C MET A 1 -14.26 -12.63 -42.56
N LYS A 2 -12.92 -12.68 -42.69
CA LYS A 2 -12.07 -13.50 -41.81
C LYS A 2 -12.09 -12.88 -40.42
N ILE A 3 -12.76 -13.51 -39.46
CA ILE A 3 -12.68 -13.14 -38.06
C ILE A 3 -11.22 -13.28 -37.66
N ASN A 4 -10.61 -12.19 -37.20
CA ASN A 4 -9.25 -12.18 -36.71
C ASN A 4 -9.22 -12.91 -35.35
N GLU A 5 -9.14 -14.24 -35.40
CA GLU A 5 -9.07 -15.12 -34.23
C GLU A 5 -7.92 -14.72 -33.29
N ASN A 6 -6.78 -14.27 -33.84
CA ASN A 6 -5.63 -13.82 -33.06
C ASN A 6 -5.93 -12.57 -32.20
N LYS A 7 -6.73 -11.62 -32.71
CA LYS A 7 -7.14 -10.41 -31.98
C LYS A 7 -8.23 -10.69 -30.96
N PHE A 8 -9.13 -11.63 -31.26
CA PHE A 8 -10.16 -12.06 -30.30
C PHE A 8 -9.53 -12.84 -29.14
N MET A 9 -8.60 -13.75 -29.44
CA MET A 9 -7.88 -14.56 -28.47
C MET A 9 -6.90 -13.74 -27.62
N SER A 10 -6.28 -12.67 -28.17
CA SER A 10 -5.47 -11.74 -27.35
C SER A 10 -6.32 -10.90 -26.39
N LYS A 11 -7.53 -10.51 -26.80
CA LYS A 11 -8.48 -9.78 -25.95
C LYS A 11 -9.00 -10.66 -24.81
N ALA A 12 -9.32 -11.92 -25.09
CA ALA A 12 -9.72 -12.90 -24.08
C ALA A 12 -8.59 -13.17 -23.06
N LYS A 13 -7.34 -13.31 -23.52
CA LYS A 13 -6.17 -13.45 -22.63
C LYS A 13 -5.97 -12.22 -21.74
N GLY A 14 -6.11 -11.02 -22.28
CA GLY A 14 -6.01 -9.77 -21.50
C GLY A 14 -7.09 -9.65 -20.42
N PHE A 15 -8.31 -10.09 -20.73
CA PHE A 15 -9.41 -10.15 -19.75
C PHE A 15 -9.15 -11.18 -18.65
N LEU A 16 -8.68 -12.39 -19.02
CA LEU A 16 -8.37 -13.44 -18.04
C LEU A 16 -7.24 -13.03 -17.09
N VAL A 17 -6.21 -12.35 -17.61
CA VAL A 17 -5.14 -11.76 -16.79
C VAL A 17 -5.69 -10.70 -15.84
N LEU A 18 -6.62 -9.86 -16.28
CA LEU A 18 -7.26 -8.86 -15.42
C LEU A 18 -8.08 -9.51 -14.31
N VAL A 19 -8.89 -10.52 -14.62
CA VAL A 19 -9.70 -11.25 -13.63
C VAL A 19 -8.78 -11.90 -12.59
N LEU A 20 -7.76 -12.63 -13.05
CA LEU A 20 -6.77 -13.27 -12.19
C LEU A 20 -6.06 -12.24 -11.30
N PHE A 21 -5.61 -11.14 -11.88
CA PHE A 21 -5.00 -10.04 -11.14
C PHE A 21 -5.95 -9.48 -10.08
N THR A 22 -7.23 -9.26 -10.43
CA THR A 22 -8.23 -8.69 -9.52
C THR A 22 -8.47 -9.60 -8.33
N VAL A 23 -8.62 -10.91 -8.56
CA VAL A 23 -8.81 -11.91 -7.48
C VAL A 23 -7.61 -11.94 -6.55
N ILE A 24 -6.39 -12.01 -7.11
CA ILE A 24 -5.16 -12.02 -6.32
C ILE A 24 -5.02 -10.71 -5.54
N TYR A 25 -5.20 -9.56 -6.21
CA TYR A 25 -5.04 -8.26 -5.58
C TYR A 25 -6.06 -8.03 -4.46
N PHE A 26 -7.31 -8.46 -4.67
CA PHE A 26 -8.34 -8.43 -3.65
C PHE A 26 -7.95 -9.29 -2.44
N PHE A 27 -7.38 -10.49 -2.66
CA PHE A 27 -6.85 -11.34 -1.59
C PHE A 27 -5.71 -10.65 -0.81
N PHE A 28 -4.76 -10.01 -1.50
CA PHE A 28 -3.70 -9.23 -0.84
C PHE A 28 -4.29 -8.11 0.03
N GLN A 29 -5.30 -7.40 -0.46
CA GLN A 29 -5.95 -6.32 0.27
C GLN A 29 -6.81 -6.79 1.44
N LYS A 30 -7.48 -7.94 1.33
CA LYS A 30 -8.33 -8.49 2.40
C LYS A 30 -7.56 -9.19 3.50
N THR A 31 -6.41 -9.79 3.18
CA THR A 31 -5.69 -10.66 4.10
C THR A 31 -4.32 -10.10 4.46
N ILE A 32 -3.50 -9.79 3.45
CA ILE A 32 -2.09 -9.44 3.67
C ILE A 32 -1.95 -8.01 4.19
N TYR A 33 -2.66 -7.03 3.63
CA TYR A 33 -2.53 -5.63 4.06
C TYR A 33 -3.02 -5.41 5.50
N PRO A 34 -4.13 -6.03 5.94
CA PRO A 34 -4.52 -6.03 7.35
C PRO A 34 -3.48 -6.69 8.26
N ALA A 35 -2.92 -7.84 7.86
CA ALA A 35 -1.85 -8.48 8.63
C ALA A 35 -0.60 -7.60 8.69
N LEU A 36 -0.27 -6.89 7.61
CA LEU A 36 0.85 -5.96 7.57
C LEU A 36 0.61 -4.75 8.49
N ALA A 37 -0.63 -4.22 8.53
CA ALA A 37 -1.03 -3.15 9.43
C ALA A 37 -0.90 -3.60 10.89
N PHE A 38 -1.38 -4.81 11.19
CA PHE A 38 -1.28 -5.41 12.52
C PHE A 38 0.18 -5.65 12.95
N LEU A 39 1.01 -6.20 12.06
CA LEU A 39 2.44 -6.38 12.32
C LEU A 39 3.17 -5.06 12.51
N PHE A 40 2.87 -4.07 11.67
CA PHE A 40 3.41 -2.72 11.82
C PHE A 40 3.03 -2.15 13.18
N TRP A 41 1.75 -2.25 13.56
CA TRP A 41 1.27 -1.80 14.85
C TRP A 41 2.01 -2.50 16.00
N LEU A 42 2.03 -3.84 16.04
CA LEU A 42 2.71 -4.60 17.11
C LEU A 42 4.20 -4.26 17.26
N ILE A 43 4.94 -4.19 16.14
CA ILE A 43 6.37 -3.89 16.18
C ILE A 43 6.62 -2.49 16.71
N PHE A 44 5.80 -1.53 16.31
CA PHE A 44 5.99 -0.13 16.70
C PHE A 44 5.46 0.12 18.11
N THR A 45 4.25 -0.33 18.49
CA THR A 45 3.71 -0.11 19.84
C THR A 45 4.57 -0.76 20.93
N MET A 46 4.98 -2.03 20.76
CA MET A 46 5.76 -2.73 21.78
C MET A 46 7.17 -2.16 21.93
N ARG A 47 7.83 -1.85 20.81
CA ARG A 47 9.22 -1.37 20.84
C ARG A 47 9.32 0.08 21.33
N ILE A 48 8.27 0.86 21.10
CA ILE A 48 8.22 2.27 21.50
C ILE A 48 8.04 2.41 23.00
N GLU A 49 7.17 1.64 23.66
CA GLU A 49 6.99 1.73 25.11
C GLU A 49 8.30 1.50 25.88
N GLU A 50 9.08 0.48 25.46
CA GLU A 50 10.36 0.13 26.09
C GLU A 50 11.46 1.17 25.83
N ILE A 51 11.54 1.70 24.60
CA ILE A 51 12.51 2.76 24.24
C ILE A 51 12.14 4.09 24.91
N ILE A 52 10.85 4.43 24.98
CA ILE A 52 10.35 5.66 25.62
C ILE A 52 10.66 5.67 27.10
N PHE A 53 10.42 4.57 27.81
CA PHE A 53 10.66 4.49 29.26
C PHE A 53 12.16 4.65 29.58
N ASN A 54 13.02 3.94 28.83
CA ASN A 54 14.47 4.05 28.98
C ASN A 54 15.01 5.43 28.60
N ALA A 55 14.50 6.06 27.53
CA ALA A 55 14.94 7.39 27.12
C ALA A 55 14.45 8.51 28.06
N LEU A 56 13.24 8.38 28.61
CA LEU A 56 12.69 9.28 29.62
C LEU A 56 13.57 9.31 30.87
N GLU A 57 13.96 8.13 31.36
CA GLU A 57 14.80 7.98 32.55
C GLU A 57 16.26 8.38 32.29
N PHE A 58 16.83 8.01 31.14
CA PHE A 58 18.23 8.28 30.80
C PHE A 58 18.50 9.74 30.39
N LEU A 59 17.59 10.38 29.64
CA LEU A 59 17.78 11.72 29.08
C LEU A 59 17.01 12.81 29.84
N ASN A 60 16.23 12.43 30.86
CA ASN A 60 15.40 13.34 31.67
C ASN A 60 14.50 14.25 30.81
N LEU A 61 14.03 13.72 29.68
CA LEU A 61 13.28 14.47 28.68
C LEU A 61 11.85 14.73 29.14
N SER A 62 11.27 15.85 28.70
CA SER A 62 9.85 16.10 28.94
C SER A 62 8.98 15.09 28.18
N LYS A 63 7.82 14.73 28.75
CA LYS A 63 6.84 13.84 28.11
C LYS A 63 6.43 14.35 26.71
N GLY A 64 6.38 15.67 26.53
CA GLY A 64 6.09 16.29 25.23
C GLY A 64 7.17 16.02 24.18
N THR A 65 8.45 16.12 24.56
CA THR A 65 9.58 15.87 23.65
C THR A 65 9.61 14.43 23.16
N ILE A 66 9.33 13.47 24.06
CA ILE A 66 9.34 12.04 23.71
C ILE A 66 8.18 11.69 22.78
N SER A 67 7.00 12.25 23.00
CA SER A 67 5.84 12.05 22.11
C SER A 67 6.12 12.55 20.67
N ILE A 68 6.84 13.67 20.52
CA ILE A 68 7.24 14.16 19.19
C ILE A 68 8.21 13.19 18.51
N ILE A 69 9.23 12.73 19.23
CA ILE A 69 10.23 11.78 18.70
C ILE A 69 9.54 10.49 18.25
N ASP A 70 8.62 9.99 19.06
CA ASP A 70 7.84 8.79 18.77
C ASP A 70 7.01 8.93 17.48
N ILE A 71 6.24 10.01 17.36
CA ILE A 71 5.45 10.30 16.15
C ILE A 71 6.34 10.36 14.91
N VAL A 72 7.53 10.98 15.01
CA VAL A 72 8.47 11.08 13.89
C VAL A 72 9.01 9.71 13.49
N ILE A 73 9.44 8.88 14.45
CA ILE A 73 9.97 7.53 14.18
C ILE A 73 8.89 6.65 13.55
N THR A 74 7.69 6.62 14.14
CA THR A 74 6.54 5.89 13.63
C THR A 74 6.14 6.37 12.23
N GLY A 75 6.14 7.68 12.01
CA GLY A 75 5.87 8.29 10.70
C GLY A 75 6.87 7.87 9.61
N ILE A 76 8.17 7.89 9.91
CA ILE A 76 9.21 7.45 8.97
C ILE A 76 9.07 5.96 8.64
N ALA A 77 8.75 5.14 9.63
CA ALA A 77 8.55 3.73 9.43
C ALA A 77 7.31 3.45 8.57
N LEU A 78 6.19 4.12 8.87
CA LEU A 78 4.97 4.02 8.07
C LEU A 78 5.24 4.43 6.61
N LEU A 79 5.98 5.51 6.40
CA LEU A 79 6.36 5.99 5.07
C LEU A 79 7.23 4.97 4.32
N THR A 80 8.11 4.26 5.02
CA THR A 80 8.94 3.19 4.45
C THR A 80 8.07 2.02 3.97
N VAL A 81 7.08 1.62 4.75
CA VAL A 81 6.12 0.57 4.36
C VAL A 81 5.28 1.01 3.15
N LEU A 82 4.78 2.25 3.13
CA LEU A 82 4.03 2.78 2.00
C LEU A 82 4.88 2.89 0.73
N MET A 83 6.15 3.27 0.86
CA MET A 83 7.13 3.25 -0.25
C MET A 83 7.32 1.84 -0.80
N PHE A 84 7.36 0.82 0.05
CA PHE A 84 7.44 -0.58 -0.37
C PHE A 84 6.19 -1.00 -1.16
N VAL A 85 4.99 -0.65 -0.68
CA VAL A 85 3.73 -0.91 -1.39
C VAL A 85 3.68 -0.21 -2.75
N PHE A 86 4.12 1.05 -2.81
CA PHE A 86 4.26 1.79 -4.07
C PHE A 86 5.21 1.07 -5.04
N TYR A 87 6.35 0.59 -4.54
CA TYR A 87 7.31 -0.15 -5.35
C TYR A 87 6.72 -1.46 -5.90
N LEU A 88 5.93 -2.19 -5.11
CA LEU A 88 5.18 -3.34 -5.59
C LEU A 88 4.22 -2.96 -6.73
N GLY A 89 3.50 -1.84 -6.60
CA GLY A 89 2.66 -1.30 -7.68
C GLY A 89 3.46 -1.01 -8.96
N TYR A 90 4.63 -0.38 -8.82
CA TYR A 90 5.57 -0.13 -9.92
C TYR A 90 6.05 -1.43 -10.60
N LEU A 91 6.35 -2.48 -9.83
CA LEU A 91 6.74 -3.77 -10.39
C LEU A 91 5.58 -4.43 -11.16
N CYS A 92 4.39 -4.44 -10.57
CA CYS A 92 3.19 -5.00 -11.18
C CYS A 92 2.80 -4.26 -12.47
N SER A 93 3.07 -2.96 -12.57
CA SER A 93 2.75 -2.18 -13.76
C SER A 93 3.34 -2.77 -15.06
N LYS A 94 4.52 -3.40 -14.98
CA LYS A 94 5.16 -4.03 -16.15
C LYS A 94 4.30 -5.15 -16.74
N PHE A 95 3.59 -5.89 -15.88
CA PHE A 95 2.67 -6.95 -16.29
C PHE A 95 1.32 -6.38 -16.73
N LEU A 96 0.83 -5.38 -16.00
CA LEU A 96 -0.48 -4.77 -16.22
C LEU A 96 -0.54 -3.83 -17.44
N LYS A 97 0.61 -3.37 -17.95
CA LYS A 97 0.70 -2.53 -19.16
C LYS A 97 0.06 -3.13 -20.41
N LYS A 98 -0.09 -4.46 -20.45
CA LYS A 98 -0.72 -5.18 -21.57
C LYS A 98 -2.26 -5.11 -21.54
N ILE A 99 -2.83 -4.64 -20.43
CA ILE A 99 -4.28 -4.54 -20.21
C ILE A 99 -4.75 -3.12 -20.58
N ASN A 100 -6.02 -2.98 -20.98
CA ASN A 100 -6.63 -1.68 -21.20
C ASN A 100 -6.59 -0.84 -19.91
N LYS A 101 -5.94 0.33 -19.95
CA LYS A 101 -5.76 1.25 -18.82
C LYS A 101 -7.09 1.70 -18.23
N THR A 102 -8.12 1.94 -19.05
CA THR A 102 -9.44 2.38 -18.57
C THR A 102 -10.12 1.29 -17.78
N LEU A 103 -10.03 0.04 -18.26
CA LEU A 103 -10.65 -1.12 -17.59
C LEU A 103 -9.90 -1.48 -16.30
N LEU A 104 -8.56 -1.41 -16.31
CA LEU A 104 -7.77 -1.58 -15.10
C LEU A 104 -8.08 -0.47 -14.08
N GLY A 105 -8.20 0.78 -14.54
CA GLY A 105 -8.55 1.93 -13.71
C GLY A 105 -9.93 1.80 -13.06
N SER A 106 -10.93 1.32 -13.81
CA SER A 106 -12.27 1.10 -13.25
C SER A 106 -12.27 0.02 -12.17
N VAL A 107 -11.50 -1.06 -12.34
CA VAL A 107 -11.34 -2.10 -11.31
C VAL A 107 -10.68 -1.52 -10.05
N MET A 108 -9.56 -0.79 -10.20
CA MET A 108 -8.89 -0.17 -9.04
C MET A 108 -9.81 0.80 -8.32
N MET A 109 -10.56 1.62 -9.05
CA MET A 109 -11.52 2.56 -8.47
C MET A 109 -12.65 1.84 -7.70
N ALA A 110 -13.20 0.76 -8.24
CA ALA A 110 -14.21 -0.03 -7.53
C ALA A 110 -13.68 -0.62 -6.22
N ILE A 111 -12.44 -1.10 -6.23
CA ILE A 111 -11.77 -1.59 -5.02
C ILE A 111 -11.54 -0.47 -4.01
N LEU A 112 -11.08 0.71 -4.46
CA LEU A 112 -10.92 1.88 -3.60
C LEU A 112 -12.23 2.28 -2.93
N ILE A 113 -13.34 2.34 -3.68
CA ILE A 113 -14.67 2.67 -3.14
C ILE A 113 -15.09 1.65 -2.08
N TYR A 114 -14.87 0.36 -2.32
CA TYR A 114 -15.17 -0.69 -1.33
C TYR A 114 -14.42 -0.47 -0.01
N PHE A 115 -13.12 -0.16 -0.06
CA PHE A 115 -12.34 0.10 1.15
C PHE A 115 -12.73 1.41 1.83
N LEU A 116 -13.03 2.45 1.06
CA LEU A 116 -13.47 3.72 1.59
C LEU A 116 -14.81 3.59 2.31
N TYR A 117 -15.76 2.85 1.74
CA TYR A 117 -17.02 2.49 2.39
C TYR A 117 -16.75 1.82 3.74
N LYS A 118 -15.86 0.82 3.76
CA LYS A 118 -15.48 0.10 4.98
C LYS A 118 -14.90 1.02 6.06
N VAL A 119 -14.07 2.01 5.71
CA VAL A 119 -13.57 3.00 6.68
C VAL A 119 -14.70 3.75 7.39
N PHE A 120 -15.78 4.09 6.68
CA PHE A 120 -16.91 4.86 7.25
C PHE A 120 -17.94 3.99 7.96
N THR A 121 -18.07 2.72 7.60
CA THR A 121 -19.10 1.84 8.17
C THR A 121 -18.60 0.96 9.30
N GLU A 122 -17.31 0.67 9.38
CA GLU A 122 -16.77 -0.14 10.47
C GLU A 122 -16.75 0.69 11.77
N THR A 123 -17.33 0.11 12.82
CA THR A 123 -17.28 0.63 14.19
C THR A 123 -15.91 0.37 14.79
N ASP A 124 -15.47 1.24 15.73
CA ASP A 124 -14.19 1.09 16.44
C ASP A 124 -14.29 0.01 17.53
N GLU A 125 -14.71 -1.21 17.17
CA GLU A 125 -14.74 -2.34 18.09
C GLU A 125 -13.38 -3.03 18.10
N SER A 126 -12.47 -2.51 18.93
CA SER A 126 -11.27 -3.21 19.36
C SER A 126 -11.40 -3.52 20.84
N THR A 127 -11.50 -4.81 21.19
CA THR A 127 -11.54 -5.30 22.58
C THR A 127 -10.16 -5.63 23.14
N ALA A 128 -9.09 -5.48 22.34
CA ALA A 128 -7.73 -5.83 22.71
C ALA A 128 -6.85 -4.58 22.83
N MET A 129 -6.27 -4.37 24.02
CA MET A 129 -5.49 -3.19 24.43
C MET A 129 -4.32 -2.80 23.50
N PHE A 130 -3.85 -3.72 22.65
CA PHE A 130 -2.68 -3.53 21.78
C PHE A 130 -2.96 -3.82 20.29
N ALA A 131 -4.23 -3.95 19.90
CA ALA A 131 -4.61 -4.17 18.50
C ALA A 131 -5.10 -2.86 17.86
N PRO A 132 -4.69 -2.55 16.61
CA PRO A 132 -5.25 -1.42 15.88
C PRO A 132 -6.74 -1.64 15.68
N THR A 133 -7.53 -0.57 15.69
CA THR A 133 -8.97 -0.68 15.46
C THR A 133 -9.26 -1.18 14.05
N ALA A 134 -10.43 -1.79 13.85
CA ALA A 134 -10.85 -2.21 12.51
C ALA A 134 -10.83 -1.03 11.53
N ARG A 135 -11.19 0.18 11.99
CA ARG A 135 -11.11 1.41 11.20
C ARG A 135 -9.67 1.77 10.83
N GLU A 136 -8.73 1.73 11.76
CA GLU A 136 -7.31 2.02 11.50
C GLU A 136 -6.71 1.06 10.47
N ILE A 137 -7.03 -0.23 10.57
CA ILE A 137 -6.65 -1.24 9.59
C ILE A 137 -7.19 -0.87 8.20
N HIS A 138 -8.46 -0.47 8.11
CA HIS A 138 -9.06 -0.06 6.85
C HIS A 138 -8.48 1.24 6.28
N ILE A 139 -8.10 2.20 7.14
CA ILE A 139 -7.38 3.42 6.73
C ILE A 139 -6.01 3.06 6.15
N PHE A 140 -5.27 2.16 6.80
CA PHE A 140 -3.99 1.67 6.32
C PHE A 140 -4.14 0.96 4.96
N CYS A 141 -5.13 0.08 4.81
CA CYS A 141 -5.39 -0.64 3.56
C CYS A 141 -5.77 0.32 2.44
N THR A 142 -6.63 1.30 2.72
CA THR A 142 -7.04 2.34 1.75
C THR A 142 -5.85 3.17 1.30
N THR A 143 -5.02 3.62 2.23
CA THR A 143 -3.81 4.40 1.93
C THR A 143 -2.83 3.57 1.10
N SER A 144 -2.60 2.31 1.50
CA SER A 144 -1.76 1.36 0.77
C SER A 144 -2.30 1.10 -0.64
N HIS A 145 -3.62 0.99 -0.81
CA HIS A 145 -4.26 0.88 -2.13
C HIS A 145 -3.93 2.08 -3.02
N ILE A 146 -4.03 3.30 -2.48
CA ILE A 146 -3.70 4.52 -3.22
C ILE A 146 -2.23 4.50 -3.65
N PHE A 147 -1.29 4.24 -2.73
CA PHE A 147 0.13 4.17 -3.06
C PHE A 147 0.43 3.10 -4.12
N TYR A 148 -0.17 1.92 -3.99
CA TYR A 148 -0.05 0.85 -4.99
C TYR A 148 -0.57 1.30 -6.36
N THR A 149 -1.77 1.88 -6.41
CA THR A 149 -2.42 2.36 -7.64
C THR A 149 -1.60 3.45 -8.31
N VAL A 150 -1.05 4.39 -7.54
CA VAL A 150 -0.12 5.40 -8.07
C VAL A 150 1.12 4.72 -8.65
N GLY A 151 1.71 3.74 -7.96
CA GLY A 151 2.84 2.96 -8.45
C GLY A 151 2.54 2.26 -9.79
N VAL A 152 1.34 1.70 -9.94
CA VAL A 152 0.89 1.06 -11.18
C VAL A 152 0.80 2.08 -12.32
N PHE A 153 0.02 3.15 -12.14
CA PHE A 153 -0.31 4.08 -13.22
C PHE A 153 0.80 5.08 -13.57
N PHE A 154 1.61 5.49 -12.60
CA PHE A 154 2.68 6.47 -12.80
C PHE A 154 4.06 5.85 -13.04
N SER A 155 4.14 4.53 -13.21
CA SER A 155 5.39 3.79 -13.41
C SER A 155 6.26 4.31 -14.55
N ASP A 156 5.69 4.81 -15.64
CA ASP A 156 6.46 5.40 -16.76
C ASP A 156 7.20 6.68 -16.32
N LYS A 157 6.56 7.51 -15.48
CA LYS A 157 7.18 8.71 -14.93
C LYS A 157 8.29 8.34 -13.95
N VAL A 158 8.04 7.38 -13.07
CA VAL A 158 9.02 6.86 -12.10
C VAL A 158 10.25 6.30 -12.83
N LYS A 159 10.03 5.49 -13.86
CA LYS A 159 11.11 4.93 -14.67
C LYS A 159 11.96 6.04 -15.31
N LYS A 160 11.33 7.07 -15.88
CA LYS A 160 12.03 8.21 -16.47
C LYS A 160 12.91 8.95 -15.46
N VAL A 161 12.45 9.11 -14.22
CA VAL A 161 13.23 9.71 -13.13
C VAL A 161 14.40 8.81 -12.75
N LEU A 162 14.16 7.51 -12.57
CA LEU A 162 15.19 6.54 -12.21
C LEU A 162 16.30 6.45 -13.28
N ASP A 163 15.92 6.44 -14.55
CA ASP A 163 16.85 6.42 -15.69
C ASP A 163 17.71 7.69 -15.73
N ARG A 164 17.14 8.87 -15.42
CA ARG A 164 17.90 10.13 -15.29
C ARG A 164 18.90 10.08 -14.14
N ILE A 165 18.50 9.59 -12.96
CA ILE A 165 19.40 9.46 -11.80
C ILE A 165 20.56 8.52 -12.14
N LYS A 166 20.27 7.37 -12.77
CA LYS A 166 21.27 6.40 -13.19
C LYS A 166 22.23 6.96 -14.25
N SER A 167 21.72 7.74 -15.19
CA SER A 167 22.53 8.42 -16.21
C SER A 167 23.46 9.48 -15.60
N LYS A 168 22.99 10.25 -14.61
CA LYS A 168 23.82 11.23 -13.90
C LYS A 168 24.94 10.59 -13.08
N ARG A 169 24.75 9.38 -12.55
CA ARG A 169 25.76 8.65 -11.78
C ARG A 169 26.87 8.01 -12.63
N LYS A 170 26.65 7.92 -13.95
CA LYS A 170 27.61 7.36 -14.91
C LYS A 170 28.47 8.41 -15.61
N LYS A 171 28.16 9.70 -15.43
CA LYS A 171 28.97 10.84 -15.83
C LYS A 171 29.82 11.27 -14.64
#